data_AF-A0A524A0G2-F1
#
_entry.id   AF-A0A524A0G2-F1
#
_cell.length_a   1.000
_cell.length_b   1.000
_cell.length_c   1.000
_cell.angle_alpha   90.00
_cell.angle_beta   90.00
_cell.angle_gamma   90.00
#
_symmetry.space_group_name_H-M   'P 1'
#
loop_
_entity.id
_entity.type
_entity.pdbx_description
1 polymer ?
#
loop_
_entity_poly.entity_id
_entity_poly.type
_entity_poly.pdbx_seq_one_letter_code
_entity_poly.pdbx_strand_id
1 'polypeptide(L)'
;MSGKTARYGTVAALFAIVSLLLLFSWLTLEVDFPAFEYVSEGLARRMVPDEPYEDIAGSVARFLWEYRAIDLNSQAFVLVAAVICCLAMLKREEVEA
;
A
#
# COMPACT_ATOMS: atom_id res chain seq x y z
N MET A 1 29.45 11.20 7.76
CA MET A 1 29.26 10.73 6.36
C MET A 1 29.19 11.94 5.44
N SER A 2 29.96 11.97 4.35
CA SER A 2 30.07 13.15 3.47
C SER A 2 28.72 13.46 2.81
N GLY A 3 28.29 14.72 2.79
CA GLY A 3 26.99 15.10 2.20
C GLY A 3 26.80 14.68 0.74
N LYS A 4 27.90 14.44 0.02
CA LYS A 4 27.89 13.88 -1.35
C LYS A 4 27.36 12.44 -1.37
N THR A 5 27.80 11.57 -0.46
CA THR A 5 27.34 10.16 -0.41
C THR A 5 25.88 10.04 -0.01
N ALA A 6 25.39 10.93 0.86
CA ALA A 6 23.96 10.98 1.23
C ALA A 6 23.08 11.37 0.02
N ARG A 7 23.48 12.40 -0.73
CA ARG A 7 22.76 12.85 -1.93
C ARG A 7 22.73 11.80 -3.04
N TYR A 8 23.83 11.10 -3.30
CA TYR A 8 23.84 9.98 -4.24
C TYR A 8 22.93 8.82 -3.78
N GLY A 9 22.91 8.54 -2.48
CA GLY A 9 21.99 7.56 -1.90
C GLY A 9 20.51 7.92 -2.10
N THR A 10 20.13 9.18 -1.89
CA THR A 10 18.76 9.65 -2.11
C THR A 10 18.35 9.56 -3.59
N VAL A 11 19.23 9.95 -4.51
CA VAL A 11 18.94 9.87 -5.95
C VAL A 11 18.81 8.41 -6.41
N ALA A 12 19.69 7.52 -5.94
CA ALA A 12 19.60 6.09 -6.22
C ALA A 12 18.31 5.47 -5.67
N ALA A 13 17.91 5.86 -4.46
CA ALA A 13 16.66 5.41 -3.85
C ALA A 13 15.42 5.88 -4.64
N LEU A 14 15.38 7.16 -5.03
CA LEU A 14 14.32 7.71 -5.88
C LEU A 14 14.22 6.97 -7.22
N PHE A 15 15.36 6.75 -7.87
CA PHE A 15 15.40 5.99 -9.12
C PHE A 15 14.88 4.57 -8.93
N ALA A 16 15.34 3.86 -7.90
CA ALA A 16 14.88 2.52 -7.59
C ALA A 16 13.36 2.46 -7.35
N ILE A 17 12.80 3.42 -6.60
CA ILE A 17 11.36 3.49 -6.33
C ILE A 17 10.57 3.71 -7.63
N VAL A 18 10.97 4.69 -8.44
CA VAL A 18 10.28 4.99 -9.71
C VAL A 18 10.35 3.80 -10.66
N SER A 19 11.52 3.16 -10.78
CA SER A 19 11.68 1.95 -11.60
C SER A 19 10.80 0.80 -11.11
N LEU A 20 10.71 0.57 -9.80
CA LEU A 20 9.84 -0.46 -9.22
C LEU A 20 8.37 -0.20 -9.54
N LEU A 21 7.92 1.05 -9.38
CA LEU A 21 6.54 1.45 -9.66
C LEU A 21 6.18 1.23 -11.12
N LEU A 22 7.06 1.63 -12.04
CA LEU A 22 6.84 1.43 -13.48
C LEU A 22 6.82 -0.06 -13.85
N LEU A 23 7.74 -0.86 -13.28
CA LEU A 23 7.79 -2.30 -13.49
C LEU A 23 6.49 -2.98 -13.01
N PHE A 24 6.04 -2.68 -11.79
CA PHE A 24 4.81 -3.25 -11.24
C PHE A 24 3.56 -2.77 -11.98
N SER A 25 3.53 -1.50 -12.41
CA SER A 25 2.44 -0.98 -13.22
C SER A 25 2.36 -1.67 -14.58
N TRP A 26 3.51 -1.87 -15.24
CA TRP A 26 3.58 -2.62 -16.49
C TRP A 26 3.11 -4.07 -16.30
N LEU A 27 3.61 -4.73 -15.25
CA LEU A 27 3.24 -6.10 -14.92
C LEU A 27 1.72 -6.26 -14.72
N THR A 28 1.08 -5.25 -14.10
CA THR A 28 -0.37 -5.25 -13.85
C THR A 28 -1.20 -5.09 -15.14
N LEU A 29 -0.64 -4.44 -16.17
CA LEU A 29 -1.33 -4.23 -17.45
C LEU A 29 -1.13 -5.38 -18.43
N GLU A 30 0.08 -5.95 -18.47
CA GLU A 30 0.46 -6.97 -19.46
C GLU A 30 0.16 -8.40 -18.99
N VAL A 31 0.26 -8.64 -17.68
CA VAL A 31 -0.06 -9.93 -17.11
C VAL A 31 -1.51 -9.89 -16.65
N ASP A 32 -2.39 -10.42 -17.49
CA ASP A 32 -3.71 -10.83 -17.04
C ASP A 32 -3.53 -11.84 -15.91
N PHE A 33 -3.68 -11.37 -14.67
CA PHE A 33 -3.69 -12.24 -13.51
C PHE A 33 -5.05 -12.91 -13.49
N PRO A 34 -5.12 -14.25 -13.63
CA PRO A 34 -6.40 -14.96 -13.62
C PRO A 34 -6.90 -15.04 -12.17
N ALA A 35 -7.30 -13.88 -11.63
CA ALA A 35 -7.59 -13.66 -10.22
C ALA A 35 -8.67 -14.61 -9.69
N PHE A 36 -9.51 -15.12 -10.59
CA PHE A 36 -10.67 -15.96 -10.28
C PHE A 36 -10.64 -17.33 -10.96
N GLU A 37 -9.66 -17.65 -11.80
CA GLU A 37 -9.62 -18.94 -12.53
C GLU A 37 -9.43 -20.13 -11.58
N TYR A 38 -8.69 -19.92 -10.49
CA TYR A 38 -8.44 -20.93 -9.45
C TYR A 38 -9.18 -20.64 -8.14
N VAL A 39 -10.03 -19.62 -8.12
CA VAL A 39 -10.85 -19.32 -6.95
C VAL A 39 -11.91 -20.41 -6.85
N SER A 40 -11.80 -21.25 -5.83
CA SER A 40 -12.85 -22.22 -5.52
C SER A 40 -14.20 -21.52 -5.39
N GLU A 41 -15.30 -22.14 -5.84
CA GLU A 41 -16.64 -21.54 -5.74
C GLU A 41 -16.97 -21.04 -4.32
N GLY A 42 -16.41 -21.69 -3.30
CA GLY A 42 -16.57 -21.32 -1.90
C GLY A 42 -15.77 -20.09 -1.45
N LEU A 43 -14.87 -19.55 -2.27
CA LEU A 43 -14.15 -18.29 -2.03
C LEU A 43 -14.75 -17.15 -2.88
N ALA A 44 -15.24 -17.44 -4.09
CA ALA A 44 -16.02 -16.47 -4.89
C ALA A 44 -17.31 -16.03 -4.17
N ARG A 45 -17.93 -16.93 -3.39
CA ARG A 45 -19.10 -16.62 -2.54
C ARG A 45 -18.79 -15.96 -1.20
N ARG A 46 -17.52 -15.67 -0.86
CA ARG A 46 -17.13 -15.00 0.40
C ARG A 46 -17.03 -13.48 0.31
N MET A 47 -17.35 -12.89 -0.84
CA MET A 47 -17.50 -11.44 -0.92
C MET A 47 -18.64 -11.00 0.00
N VAL A 48 -18.49 -9.83 0.61
CA VAL A 48 -19.57 -9.26 1.42
C VAL A 48 -20.72 -8.93 0.48
N PRO A 49 -21.93 -9.47 0.72
CA PRO A 49 -23.09 -9.17 -0.11
C PRO A 49 -23.39 -7.67 -0.02
N ASP A 50 -23.70 -7.08 -1.17
CA ASP A 50 -24.06 -5.67 -1.33
C ASP A 50 -25.50 -5.39 -0.88
N GLU A 51 -26.31 -6.43 -0.66
CA GLU A 51 -27.64 -6.35 -0.07
C GLU A 51 -27.92 -7.51 0.92
N PRO A 52 -28.69 -7.27 2.00
CA PRO A 52 -29.21 -5.97 2.44
C PRO A 52 -28.10 -5.08 3.03
N TYR A 53 -28.25 -3.76 2.94
CA TYR A 53 -27.26 -2.78 3.42
C TYR A 53 -27.08 -2.75 4.96
N GLU A 54 -27.87 -3.52 5.68
CA GLU A 54 -27.76 -3.66 7.12
C GLU A 54 -26.46 -4.40 7.48
N ASP A 55 -25.61 -3.76 8.30
CA ASP A 55 -24.34 -4.32 8.77
C ASP A 55 -23.28 -4.62 7.69
N ILE A 56 -23.33 -3.93 6.53
CA ILE A 56 -22.21 -3.99 5.56
C ILE A 56 -20.89 -3.60 6.22
N ALA A 57 -20.90 -2.57 7.07
CA ALA A 57 -19.67 -2.12 7.74
C ALA A 57 -19.06 -3.21 8.63
N GLY A 58 -19.87 -3.91 9.45
CA GLY A 58 -19.40 -5.01 10.29
C GLY A 58 -18.95 -6.22 9.47
N SER A 59 -19.69 -6.53 8.40
CA SER A 59 -19.36 -7.62 7.48
C SER A 59 -18.06 -7.37 6.70
N VAL A 60 -17.85 -6.14 6.20
CA VAL A 60 -16.60 -5.71 5.55
C VAL A 60 -15.44 -5.72 6.55
N ALA A 61 -15.65 -5.22 7.76
CA ALA A 61 -14.61 -5.26 8.79
C ALA A 61 -14.20 -6.71 9.10
N ARG A 62 -15.17 -7.61 9.30
CA ARG A 62 -14.90 -9.04 9.53
C ARG A 62 -14.19 -9.68 8.34
N PHE A 63 -14.65 -9.43 7.12
CA PHE A 63 -14.01 -9.93 5.90
C PHE A 63 -12.56 -9.47 5.77
N LEU A 64 -12.28 -8.18 6.01
CA LEU A 64 -10.93 -7.63 5.95
C LEU A 64 -10.02 -8.26 7.01
N TRP A 65 -10.50 -8.47 8.24
CA TRP A 65 -9.71 -9.10 9.29
C TRP A 65 -9.52 -10.61 9.11
N GLU A 66 -10.48 -11.33 8.56
CA GLU A 66 -10.39 -12.80 8.39
C GLU A 66 -9.66 -13.21 7.12
N TYR A 67 -9.83 -12.47 6.01
CA TYR A 67 -9.34 -12.88 4.69
C TYR A 67 -8.31 -11.94 4.07
N ARG A 68 -8.30 -10.66 4.47
CA ARG A 68 -7.41 -9.64 3.89
C ARG A 68 -6.62 -8.86 4.94
N ALA A 69 -6.28 -9.53 6.05
CA ALA A 69 -5.64 -8.88 7.19
C ALA A 69 -4.30 -8.24 6.80
N ILE A 70 -3.54 -8.89 5.92
CA ILE A 70 -2.25 -8.39 5.44
C ILE A 70 -2.45 -7.06 4.69
N ASP A 71 -3.39 -7.00 3.74
CA ASP A 71 -3.68 -5.79 2.98
C ASP A 71 -4.13 -4.64 3.89
N LEU A 72 -4.98 -4.94 4.89
CA LEU A 72 -5.44 -3.96 5.87
C LEU A 72 -4.27 -3.40 6.70
N ASN A 73 -3.37 -4.26 7.17
CA ASN A 73 -2.20 -3.85 7.95
C ASN A 73 -1.17 -3.09 7.10
N SER A 74 -0.95 -3.51 5.85
CA SER A 74 -0.07 -2.80 4.92
C SER A 74 -0.59 -1.38 4.62
N GLN A 75 -1.90 -1.22 4.42
CA GLN A 75 -2.49 0.11 4.24
C GLN A 75 -2.34 0.98 5.49
N ALA A 76 -2.57 0.42 6.69
CA ALA A 76 -2.37 1.14 7.94
C ALA A 76 -0.92 1.61 8.11
N PHE A 77 0.06 0.77 7.77
CA PHE A 77 1.47 1.14 7.78
C PHE A 77 1.80 2.29 6.82
N VAL A 78 1.28 2.23 5.58
CA VAL A 78 1.50 3.28 4.58
C VAL A 78 0.90 4.61 5.05
N LEU A 79 -0.28 4.60 5.67
CA LEU A 79 -0.89 5.81 6.24
C LEU A 79 -0.03 6.42 7.36
N VAL A 80 0.48 5.59 8.27
CA VAL A 80 1.39 6.05 9.34
C VAL A 80 2.67 6.64 8.75
N ALA A 81 3.28 5.97 7.76
CA ALA A 81 4.46 6.49 7.08
C ALA A 81 4.19 7.83 6.39
N ALA A 82 3.04 7.97 5.73
CA ALA A 82 2.64 9.22 5.09
C ALA A 82 2.49 10.36 6.11
N VAL A 83 1.86 10.11 7.27
CA VAL A 83 1.75 11.09 8.36
C VAL A 83 3.13 11.50 8.88
N ILE A 84 4.04 10.55 9.10
CA ILE A 84 5.41 10.84 9.55
C ILE A 84 6.15 11.71 8.53
N CYS A 85 6.04 11.39 7.23
CA CYS A 85 6.63 12.19 6.16
C CYS A 85 6.08 13.62 6.13
N CYS A 86 4.75 13.78 6.29
CA CYS A 86 4.13 15.10 6.39
C CYS A 86 4.67 15.90 7.58
N LEU A 87 4.80 15.28 8.75
CA LEU A 87 5.39 15.92 9.93
C LEU A 87 6.87 16.26 9.72
N ALA A 88 7.63 15.39 9.05
CA ALA A 88 9.03 15.64 8.71
C ALA A 88 9.19 16.85 7.78
N MET A 89 8.29 17.04 6.82
CA MET A 89 8.27 18.24 5.96
C MET A 89 7.94 19.53 6.72
N LEU A 90 7.14 19.44 7.78
CA LEU A 90 6.76 20.60 8.61
C LEU A 90 7.81 20.97 9.67
N LYS A 91 8.78 20.08 9.92
CA LYS A 91 9.85 20.34 10.88
C LYS A 91 10.75 21.46 10.34
N ARG A 92 10.72 22.62 10.98
CA ARG A 92 11.65 23.73 10.68
C ARG A 92 13.08 23.23 10.85
N GLU A 93 13.95 23.59 9.92
CA GLU A 93 15.40 23.48 10.12
C GLU A 93 15.77 24.40 11.29
N GLU A 94 16.24 23.82 12.39
CA GLU A 94 16.96 24.58 13.40
C GLU A 94 18.24 25.06 12.72
N VAL A 95 18.22 26.31 12.26
CA VAL A 95 19.44 27.01 11.86
C VAL A 95 20.22 27.22 13.16
N GLU A 96 21.12 26.28 13.45
CA GLU A 96 22.14 26.46 14.49
C GLU A 96 22.93 27.73 14.11
N ALA A 97 22.75 28.77 14.92
CA ALA A 97 23.45 30.05 14.82
C ALA A 97 24.78 30.02 15.57
#